data_AF-A0A0D3L9C8-F1
#
_entry.id   AF-A0A0D3L9C8-F1
#
_cell.length_a   1.000
_cell.length_b   1.000
_cell.length_c   1.000
_cell.angle_alpha   90.00
_cell.angle_beta   90.00
_cell.angle_gamma   90.00
#
_symmetry.space_group_name_H-M   'P 1'
#
loop_
_entity.id
_entity.type
_entity.pdbx_description
1 polymer ?
#
loop_
_entity_poly.entity_id
_entity_poly.type
_entity_poly.pdbx_seq_one_letter_code
_entity_poly.pdbx_strand_id
1 'polypeptide(L)'
;MSKPSTLFKAPKVSVHTLPPAADGSTAAEAVAFFGEQAVMLDADAAEVLVDYLRVIRAYFSYGKPKELLLFVYQKTAAELVEILENAGRTIANHDDVKQLIQHLGCLHEWAQWDLALQHPQE
;
A
#
# COMPACT_ATOMS: atom_id res chain seq x y z
N MET A 1 -23.30 -1.38 -15.71
CA MET A 1 -22.57 -1.33 -14.43
C MET A 1 -21.23 -2.02 -14.63
N SER A 2 -20.14 -1.25 -14.65
CA SER A 2 -18.80 -1.82 -14.76
C SER A 2 -18.46 -2.54 -13.46
N LYS A 3 -18.01 -3.79 -13.53
CA LYS A 3 -17.58 -4.55 -12.34
C LYS A 3 -16.32 -3.91 -11.74
N PRO A 4 -16.16 -3.91 -10.41
CA PRO A 4 -14.90 -3.54 -9.77
C PRO A 4 -13.76 -4.38 -10.38
N SER A 5 -12.72 -3.72 -10.86
CA SER A 5 -11.55 -4.39 -11.41
C SER A 5 -10.47 -4.49 -10.34
N THR A 6 -9.87 -5.66 -10.18
CA THR A 6 -8.77 -5.84 -9.24
C THR A 6 -7.47 -5.35 -9.88
N LEU A 7 -6.89 -4.28 -9.33
CA LEU A 7 -5.63 -3.69 -9.79
C LEU A 7 -4.40 -4.42 -9.21
N PHE A 8 -4.54 -4.92 -7.98
CA PHE A 8 -3.50 -5.65 -7.27
C PHE A 8 -4.10 -6.70 -6.33
N LYS A 9 -3.42 -7.83 -6.17
CA LYS A 9 -3.81 -8.88 -5.21
C LYS A 9 -2.58 -9.63 -4.68
N ALA A 10 -2.53 -9.77 -3.36
CA ALA A 10 -1.59 -10.58 -2.60
C ALA A 10 -2.29 -11.14 -1.34
N PRO A 11 -1.67 -12.06 -0.57
CA PRO A 11 -2.24 -12.50 0.68
C PRO A 11 -2.53 -11.32 1.62
N LYS A 12 -3.77 -11.19 2.06
CA LYS A 12 -4.28 -10.11 2.92
C LYS A 12 -4.14 -8.69 2.34
N VAL A 13 -3.80 -8.52 1.06
CA VAL A 13 -3.75 -7.20 0.42
C VAL A 13 -4.42 -7.24 -0.94
N SER A 14 -5.30 -6.27 -1.22
CA SER A 14 -5.86 -6.11 -2.56
C SER A 14 -6.26 -4.68 -2.84
N VAL A 15 -6.14 -4.26 -4.10
CA VAL A 15 -6.59 -2.94 -4.55
C VAL A 15 -7.62 -3.16 -5.65
N HIS A 16 -8.76 -2.48 -5.56
CA HIS A 16 -9.86 -2.60 -6.52
C HIS A 16 -10.32 -1.22 -6.95
N THR A 17 -10.66 -1.06 -8.23
CA THR A 17 -11.37 0.13 -8.70
C THR A 17 -12.79 0.16 -8.15
N LEU A 18 -13.25 1.36 -7.83
CA LEU A 18 -14.63 1.60 -7.45
C LEU A 18 -15.46 1.93 -8.69
N PRO A 19 -16.74 1.53 -8.73
CA PRO A 19 -17.63 2.03 -9.76
C PRO A 19 -17.79 3.56 -9.59
N PRO A 20 -17.94 4.32 -10.68
CA PRO A 20 -18.22 5.75 -10.60
C PRO A 20 -19.49 5.98 -9.78
N ALA A 21 -19.48 7.00 -8.90
CA ALA A 21 -20.68 7.30 -8.12
C ALA A 21 -21.85 7.69 -9.03
N ALA A 22 -23.05 7.33 -8.59
CA ALA A 22 -24.27 7.56 -9.36
C ALA A 22 -24.57 9.06 -9.61
N ASP A 23 -23.96 9.95 -8.82
CA ASP A 23 -24.07 11.41 -8.89
C ASP A 23 -22.87 12.09 -9.59
N GLY A 24 -21.89 11.31 -10.07
CA GLY A 24 -20.68 11.83 -10.70
C GLY A 24 -19.65 12.41 -9.73
N SER A 25 -19.84 12.26 -8.41
CA SER A 25 -19.04 12.89 -7.36
C SER A 25 -17.99 11.97 -6.71
N THR A 26 -17.31 11.10 -7.47
CA THR A 26 -16.26 10.24 -6.88
C THR A 26 -14.94 10.98 -6.74
N ALA A 27 -14.63 11.44 -5.52
CA ALA A 27 -13.26 11.80 -5.12
C ALA A 27 -12.38 10.55 -4.90
N ALA A 28 -12.99 9.38 -4.64
CA ALA A 28 -12.29 8.11 -4.54
C ALA A 28 -12.65 7.20 -5.72
N GLU A 29 -11.62 6.70 -6.39
CA GLU A 29 -11.74 5.83 -7.57
C GLU A 29 -11.22 4.41 -7.32
N ALA A 30 -10.54 4.18 -6.19
CA ALA A 30 -10.13 2.85 -5.75
C ALA A 30 -10.19 2.68 -4.24
N VAL A 31 -10.15 1.42 -3.81
CA VAL A 31 -10.02 1.03 -2.41
C VAL A 31 -8.90 0.00 -2.28
N ALA A 32 -7.97 0.25 -1.34
CA ALA A 32 -6.96 -0.70 -0.93
C ALA A 32 -7.37 -1.36 0.39
N PHE A 33 -7.42 -2.69 0.41
CA PHE A 33 -7.63 -3.50 1.59
C PHE A 33 -6.31 -4.08 2.08
N PHE A 34 -6.02 -3.91 3.36
CA PHE A 34 -4.89 -4.48 4.09
C PHE A 34 -5.43 -5.25 5.30
N GLY A 35 -5.75 -6.54 5.10
CA GLY A 35 -6.49 -7.33 6.08
C GLY A 35 -7.90 -6.79 6.25
N GLU A 36 -8.21 -6.29 7.45
CA GLU A 36 -9.51 -5.69 7.79
C GLU A 36 -9.54 -4.17 7.55
N GLN A 37 -8.37 -3.56 7.31
CA GLN A 37 -8.23 -2.12 7.10
C GLN A 37 -8.50 -1.77 5.64
N ALA A 38 -9.28 -0.72 5.39
CA ALA A 38 -9.59 -0.22 4.06
C ALA A 38 -9.16 1.25 3.94
N VAL A 39 -8.48 1.59 2.84
CA VAL A 39 -8.05 2.94 2.52
C VAL A 39 -8.62 3.34 1.17
N MET A 40 -9.32 4.47 1.14
CA MET A 40 -9.89 5.05 -0.09
C MET A 40 -8.82 5.85 -0.81
N LEU A 41 -8.77 5.75 -2.14
CA LEU A 41 -7.75 6.34 -2.98
C LEU A 41 -8.40 7.10 -4.14
N ASP A 42 -7.85 8.25 -4.52
CA ASP A 42 -8.10 8.80 -5.85
C ASP A 42 -7.36 7.98 -6.94
N ALA A 43 -7.57 8.31 -8.21
CA ALA A 43 -6.99 7.57 -9.33
C ALA A 43 -5.45 7.58 -9.31
N ASP A 44 -4.84 8.74 -9.08
CA ASP A 44 -3.39 8.91 -9.11
C ASP A 44 -2.72 8.18 -7.94
N ALA A 45 -3.30 8.26 -6.74
CA ALA A 45 -2.88 7.49 -5.57
C ALA A 45 -2.97 5.98 -5.81
N ALA A 46 -4.04 5.53 -6.45
CA ALA A 46 -4.23 4.12 -6.76
C ALA A 46 -3.15 3.58 -7.70
N GLU A 47 -2.80 4.32 -8.74
CA GLU A 47 -1.74 3.95 -9.68
C GLU A 47 -0.39 3.81 -8.97
N VAL A 48 0.03 4.86 -8.25
CA VAL A 48 1.33 4.89 -7.57
C VAL A 48 1.41 3.83 -6.47
N LEU A 49 0.35 3.64 -5.68
CA LEU A 49 0.33 2.62 -4.62
C LEU A 49 0.43 1.21 -5.20
N VAL A 50 -0.28 0.93 -6.30
CA VAL A 50 -0.23 -0.37 -6.96
C VAL A 50 1.17 -0.68 -7.48
N ASP A 51 1.84 0.29 -8.09
CA ASP A 51 3.20 0.10 -8.60
C ASP A 51 4.21 -0.07 -7.47
N TYR A 52 4.06 0.68 -6.38
CA TYR A 52 4.85 0.45 -5.17
C TYR A 52 4.67 -0.97 -4.62
N LEU A 53 3.42 -1.44 -4.45
CA LEU A 53 3.14 -2.80 -3.97
C LEU A 53 3.68 -3.89 -4.90
N ARG A 54 3.69 -3.65 -6.21
CA ARG A 54 4.33 -4.56 -7.19
C ARG A 54 5.84 -4.61 -7.01
N VAL A 55 6.50 -3.47 -6.81
CA VAL A 55 7.94 -3.39 -6.54
C VAL A 55 8.30 -4.13 -5.25
N ILE A 56 7.54 -3.92 -4.17
CA ILE A 56 7.73 -4.66 -2.90
C ILE A 56 7.61 -6.16 -3.16
N ARG A 57 6.52 -6.61 -3.80
CA ARG A 57 6.29 -8.03 -4.07
C ARG A 57 7.43 -8.64 -4.90
N ALA A 58 7.91 -7.92 -5.90
CA ALA A 58 9.02 -8.35 -6.74
C ALA A 58 10.30 -8.48 -5.92
N TYR A 59 10.64 -7.50 -5.09
CA TYR A 59 11.81 -7.56 -4.21
C TYR A 59 11.81 -8.80 -3.30
N PHE A 60 10.68 -9.09 -2.66
CA PHE A 60 10.57 -10.27 -1.78
C PHE A 60 10.51 -11.61 -2.54
N SER A 61 10.25 -11.61 -3.86
CA SER A 61 10.25 -12.84 -4.66
C SER A 61 11.66 -13.41 -4.89
N TYR A 62 12.72 -12.62 -4.67
CA TYR A 62 14.13 -13.01 -4.82
C TYR A 62 14.71 -13.64 -3.54
N GLY A 63 14.06 -14.69 -3.04
CA GLY A 63 14.60 -15.51 -1.95
C GLY A 63 14.50 -14.89 -0.54
N LYS A 64 13.68 -13.86 -0.35
CA LYS A 64 13.42 -13.27 0.97
C LYS A 64 12.26 -14.01 1.69
N PRO A 65 12.23 -14.00 3.03
CA PRO A 65 11.12 -14.58 3.79
C PRO A 65 9.76 -13.96 3.42
N LYS A 66 8.73 -14.80 3.21
CA LYS A 66 7.37 -14.34 2.86
C LYS A 66 6.67 -13.64 4.02
N GLU A 67 7.07 -13.95 5.24
CA GLU A 67 6.57 -13.38 6.48
C GLU A 67 6.90 -11.88 6.54
N LEU A 68 8.09 -11.49 6.05
CA LEU A 68 8.50 -10.10 5.97
C LEU A 68 7.68 -9.30 4.95
N LEU A 69 7.29 -9.93 3.83
CA LEU A 69 6.40 -9.29 2.86
C LEU A 69 5.05 -8.90 3.50
N LEU A 70 4.49 -9.78 4.35
CA LEU A 70 3.25 -9.46 5.05
C LEU A 70 3.42 -8.31 6.04
N PHE A 71 4.53 -8.31 6.79
CA PHE A 71 4.85 -7.22 7.72
C PHE A 71 5.00 -5.88 6.99
N VAL A 72 5.68 -5.85 5.84
CA VAL A 72 5.83 -4.64 5.03
C VAL A 72 4.48 -4.11 4.53
N TYR A 73 3.57 -4.98 4.13
CA TYR A 73 2.22 -4.56 3.76
C TYR A 73 1.44 -3.97 4.94
N GLN A 74 1.55 -4.55 6.14
CA GLN A 74 0.90 -4.01 7.34
C GLN A 74 1.47 -2.64 7.71
N LYS A 75 2.79 -2.47 7.61
CA LYS A 75 3.44 -1.17 7.79
C LYS A 75 2.97 -0.15 6.76
N THR A 76 2.87 -0.54 5.49
CA THR A 76 2.33 0.31 4.42
C THR A 76 0.92 0.84 4.76
N ALA A 77 0.06 -0.02 5.32
CA ALA A 77 -1.29 0.37 5.72
C ALA A 77 -1.31 1.33 6.91
N ALA A 78 -0.50 1.05 7.94
CA ALA A 78 -0.43 1.85 9.15
C ALA A 78 0.08 3.26 8.86
N GLU A 79 1.19 3.38 8.14
CA GLU A 79 1.78 4.67 7.77
C GLU A 79 0.84 5.49 6.89
N LEU A 80 0.16 4.86 5.92
CA LEU A 80 -0.78 5.57 5.05
C LEU A 80 -1.98 6.09 5.83
N VAL A 81 -2.49 5.35 6.81
CA VAL A 81 -3.56 5.83 7.67
C VAL A 81 -3.09 6.94 8.60
N GLU A 82 -1.89 6.85 9.16
CA GLU A 82 -1.34 7.94 9.97
C GLU A 82 -1.17 9.23 9.16
N ILE A 83 -0.69 9.15 7.92
CA ILE A 83 -0.60 10.30 7.01
C ILE A 83 -1.98 10.94 6.80
N LEU A 84 -3.00 10.13 6.56
CA LEU A 84 -4.37 10.59 6.34
C LEU A 84 -4.99 11.23 7.59
N GLU A 85 -4.82 10.59 8.76
CA GLU A 85 -5.29 11.09 10.04
C GLU A 85 -4.65 12.46 10.36
N ASN A 86 -3.33 12.57 10.18
CA ASN A 86 -2.60 13.83 10.38
C ASN A 86 -3.04 14.93 9.42
N ALA A 87 -3.44 14.58 8.20
CA ALA A 87 -3.97 15.51 7.21
C ALA A 87 -5.47 15.81 7.39
N GLY A 88 -6.17 15.14 8.32
CA GLY A 88 -7.62 15.25 8.51
C GLY A 88 -8.44 14.78 7.28
N ARG A 89 -7.90 13.85 6.50
CA ARG A 89 -8.50 13.34 5.25
C ARG A 89 -8.82 11.85 5.35
N THR A 90 -9.78 11.39 4.55
CA THR A 90 -10.20 9.98 4.49
C THR A 90 -9.91 9.33 3.13
N ILE A 91 -9.48 10.12 2.15
CA ILE A 91 -9.12 9.67 0.80
C ILE A 91 -7.67 10.09 0.56
N ALA A 92 -6.83 9.11 0.21
CA ALA A 92 -5.44 9.37 -0.15
C ALA A 92 -5.34 9.91 -1.56
N ASN A 93 -4.48 10.89 -1.71
CA ASN A 93 -4.06 11.42 -3.00
C ASN A 93 -2.62 10.99 -3.33
N HIS A 94 -2.17 11.37 -4.52
CA HIS A 94 -0.82 11.12 -5.00
C HIS A 94 0.27 11.50 -3.97
N ASP A 95 0.15 12.67 -3.34
CA ASP A 95 1.18 13.19 -2.44
C ASP A 95 1.25 12.40 -1.13
N ASP A 96 0.13 11.86 -0.65
CA ASP A 96 0.10 10.96 0.51
C ASP A 96 0.88 9.67 0.24
N VAL A 97 0.65 9.07 -0.93
CA VAL A 97 1.35 7.84 -1.34
C VAL A 97 2.84 8.13 -1.57
N LYS A 98 3.18 9.29 -2.12
CA LYS A 98 4.57 9.71 -2.26
C LYS A 98 5.24 9.89 -0.90
N GLN A 99 4.57 10.54 0.05
CA GLN A 99 5.06 10.70 1.42
C GLN A 99 5.25 9.35 2.11
N LEU A 100 4.29 8.43 1.96
CA LEU A 100 4.39 7.05 2.45
C LEU A 100 5.66 6.36 1.94
N ILE A 101 5.90 6.42 0.62
CA ILE A 101 7.08 5.80 -0.02
C ILE A 101 8.38 6.43 0.50
N GLN A 102 8.38 7.74 0.73
CA GLN A 102 9.54 8.45 1.30
C GLN A 102 9.77 8.06 2.77
N HIS A 103 8.71 7.95 3.56
CA HIS A 103 8.78 7.62 4.99
C HIS A 103 9.27 6.19 5.22
N LEU A 104 8.75 5.24 4.45
CA LEU A 104 9.12 3.82 4.60
C LEU A 104 10.53 3.48 4.12
N GLY A 105 11.25 4.46 3.54
CA GLY A 105 12.59 4.30 3.01
C GLY A 105 12.58 3.41 1.77
N CYS A 106 13.21 3.84 0.68
CA CYS A 106 13.27 3.08 -0.57
C CYS A 106 13.99 1.73 -0.39
N LEU A 107 13.32 0.62 -0.05
CA LEU A 107 13.83 -0.78 0.03
C LEU A 107 15.12 -1.05 0.86
N HIS A 108 15.91 -0.02 1.18
CA HIS A 108 17.27 -0.09 1.69
C HIS A 108 17.26 -0.36 3.19
N GLU A 109 16.38 0.29 3.94
CA GLU A 109 16.15 -0.01 5.35
C GLU A 109 15.58 -1.42 5.54
N TRP A 110 14.74 -1.90 4.62
CA TRP A 110 14.20 -3.26 4.69
C TRP A 110 15.23 -4.33 4.31
N ALA A 111 16.17 -4.01 3.42
CA ALA A 111 17.34 -4.86 3.18
C ALA A 111 18.21 -4.99 4.44
N GLN A 112 18.29 -3.92 5.25
CA GLN A 112 19.02 -3.94 6.53
C GLN A 112 18.25 -4.67 7.64
N TRP A 113 16.91 -4.66 7.64
CA TRP A 113 16.12 -5.49 8.57
C TRP A 113 16.28 -7.00 8.33
N ASP A 114 16.38 -7.44 7.07
CA ASP A 114 16.68 -8.84 6.76
C ASP A 114 18.06 -9.25 7.31
N LEU A 115 19.06 -8.37 7.24
CA LEU A 115 20.37 -8.59 7.85
C LEU A 115 20.32 -8.66 9.38
N ALA A 116 19.56 -7.77 10.03
CA ALA A 116 19.42 -7.76 11.49
C ALA A 116 18.67 -8.99 12.03
N LEU A 117 17.72 -9.54 11.27
CA LEU A 117 16.99 -10.76 11.63
C LEU A 117 17.81 -12.04 11.40
N GLN A 118 18.71 -12.04 10.41
CA GLN A 118 19.64 -13.14 10.16
C GLN A 118 20.83 -13.15 11.13
N HIS A 119 21.15 -11.99 11.72
CA HIS A 119 22.23 -11.80 12.68
C HIS A 119 21.74 -11.02 13.91
N PRO A 120 20.91 -11.62 14.78
CA PRO A 120 20.58 -10.98 16.05
C PRO A 120 21.89 -10.75 16.81
N GLN A 121 22.18 -9.51 17.18
CA GLN A 121 23.35 -9.22 17.99
C GLN A 121 23.23 -9.97 19.33
N GLU A 122 24.27 -10.74 19.66
CA GLU A 122 24.40 -11.51 20.91
C GLU A 122 24.35 -10.62 22.16
#